data_AF-A0A959E9L7-F1
#
_entry.id   AF-A0A959E9L7-F1
#
_cell.length_a   1.000
_cell.length_b   1.000
_cell.length_c   1.000
_cell.angle_alpha   90.00
_cell.angle_beta   90.00
_cell.angle_gamma   90.00
#
_symmetry.space_group_name_H-M   'P 1'
#
loop_
_entity.id
_entity.type
_entity.pdbx_description
1 polymer ?
#
loop_
_entity_poly.entity_id
_entity_poly.type
_entity_poly.pdbx_seq_one_letter_code
_entity_poly.pdbx_strand_id
1 'polypeptide(L)'
;MPTTYRHIQQQKTFSPPDHWLRIRTIDMHTGGEPLRVILDGFPPLRGNNVLEYRRYVREHYDHLRRALMHEPRGHADMYGCLLLPPNDADQKGGDGFTAAGCASF
;
A
#
# COMPACT_ATOMS: atom_id res chain seq x y z
N MET A 1 30.40 7.80 -26.38
CA MET A 1 29.60 6.87 -25.57
C MET A 1 28.24 7.48 -25.22
N PRO A 2 27.14 7.20 -25.96
CA PRO A 2 25.81 7.51 -25.42
C PRO A 2 24.70 6.50 -25.79
N THR A 3 25.02 5.22 -26.01
CA THR A 3 24.04 4.21 -26.42
C THR A 3 23.24 3.63 -25.23
N THR A 4 23.86 3.50 -24.06
CA THR A 4 23.22 2.91 -22.87
C THR A 4 22.15 3.82 -22.25
N TYR A 5 22.43 5.12 -22.11
CA TYR A 5 21.46 6.07 -21.54
C TYR A 5 20.18 6.17 -22.37
N ARG A 6 20.29 6.20 -23.70
CA ARG A 6 19.13 6.19 -24.61
C ARG A 6 18.32 4.90 -24.51
N HIS A 7 18.99 3.75 -24.40
CA HIS A 7 18.31 2.47 -24.19
C HIS A 7 17.53 2.45 -22.87
N ILE A 8 18.12 2.90 -21.76
CA ILE A 8 17.44 2.98 -20.46
C ILE A 8 16.21 3.90 -20.56
N GLN A 9 16.35 5.05 -21.23
CA GLN A 9 15.22 5.96 -21.43
C GLN A 9 14.09 5.35 -22.26
N GLN A 10 14.40 4.59 -23.29
CA GLN A 10 13.42 3.88 -24.13
C GLN A 10 12.74 2.72 -23.40
N GLN A 11 13.41 2.12 -22.41
CA GLN A 11 12.90 1.00 -21.61
C GLN A 11 12.19 1.43 -20.32
N LYS A 12 11.92 2.74 -20.13
CA LYS A 12 11.23 3.24 -18.92
C LYS A 12 9.79 2.74 -18.79
N THR A 13 9.16 2.36 -19.89
CA THR A 13 7.76 1.93 -19.89
C THR A 13 7.68 0.41 -19.93
N PHE A 14 7.61 -0.20 -18.76
CA PHE A 14 7.30 -1.62 -18.61
C PHE A 14 5.79 -1.79 -18.40
N SER A 15 5.14 -2.61 -19.23
CA SER A 15 3.76 -3.02 -19.03
C SER A 15 3.74 -4.43 -18.43
N PRO A 16 3.43 -4.60 -17.14
CA PRO A 16 3.29 -5.92 -16.56
C PRO A 16 2.08 -6.66 -17.15
N PRO A 17 2.08 -8.00 -17.17
CA PRO A 17 0.90 -8.79 -17.51
C PRO A 17 -0.29 -8.45 -16.60
N ASP A 18 -1.51 -8.48 -17.14
CA ASP A 18 -2.71 -8.06 -16.39
C ASP A 18 -3.06 -8.95 -15.20
N HIS A 19 -2.64 -10.21 -15.22
CA HIS A 19 -2.86 -11.16 -14.13
C HIS A 19 -1.92 -10.96 -12.93
N TRP A 20 -0.96 -10.03 -13.01
CA TRP A 20 -0.09 -9.73 -11.88
C TRP A 20 -0.79 -8.81 -10.88
N LEU A 21 -0.61 -9.13 -9.59
CA LEU A 21 -1.07 -8.25 -8.53
C LEU A 21 -0.31 -6.91 -8.59
N ARG A 22 -1.05 -5.82 -8.72
CA ARG A 22 -0.52 -4.46 -8.74
C ARG A 22 -1.02 -3.71 -7.51
N ILE A 23 -0.12 -3.42 -6.59
CA ILE A 23 -0.42 -2.58 -5.42
C ILE A 23 0.17 -1.20 -5.68
N ARG A 24 -0.69 -0.18 -5.63
CA ARG A 24 -0.29 1.22 -5.81
C ARG A 24 -0.02 1.83 -4.45
N THR A 25 1.12 2.50 -4.30
CA THR A 25 1.51 3.17 -3.07
C THR A 25 2.03 4.58 -3.32
N ILE A 26 1.97 5.41 -2.29
CA ILE A 26 2.73 6.65 -2.17
C ILE A 26 3.67 6.48 -0.99
N ASP A 27 4.97 6.65 -1.23
CA ASP A 27 5.98 6.62 -0.19
C ASP A 27 6.32 8.07 0.21
N MET A 28 6.38 8.31 1.52
CA MET A 28 6.74 9.60 2.12
C MET A 28 7.63 9.37 3.33
N HIS A 29 8.14 10.44 3.94
CA HIS A 29 8.86 10.34 5.21
C HIS A 29 8.46 11.47 6.15
N THR A 30 8.55 11.20 7.46
CA THR A 30 8.41 12.23 8.50
C THR A 30 9.63 12.14 9.39
N GLY A 31 10.48 13.18 9.41
CA GLY A 31 11.72 13.17 10.21
C GLY A 31 12.78 12.17 9.74
N GLY A 32 12.61 11.55 8.57
CA GLY A 32 13.50 10.52 8.03
C GLY A 32 12.92 9.11 8.13
N GLU A 33 11.87 8.94 8.95
CA GLU A 33 11.13 7.69 9.06
C GLU A 33 10.25 7.48 7.82
N PRO A 34 10.38 6.37 7.09
CA PRO A 34 9.63 6.11 5.88
C PRO A 34 8.19 5.66 6.20
N LEU A 35 7.25 6.09 5.36
CA LEU A 35 5.85 5.69 5.41
C LEU A 35 5.36 5.38 4.00
N ARG A 36 4.92 4.14 3.79
CA ARG A 36 4.29 3.66 2.57
C ARG A 36 2.78 3.63 2.72
N VAL A 37 2.08 4.54 2.05
CA VAL A 37 0.62 4.61 2.02
C VAL A 37 0.09 3.78 0.85
N ILE A 38 -0.71 2.76 1.16
CA ILE A 38 -1.33 1.87 0.17
C ILE A 38 -2.64 2.50 -0.31
N LEU A 39 -2.70 2.77 -1.62
CA LEU A 39 -3.84 3.44 -2.25
C LEU A 39 -4.83 2.46 -2.88
N ASP A 40 -4.32 1.43 -3.55
CA ASP A 40 -5.13 0.51 -4.36
C ASP A 40 -4.41 -0.83 -4.55
N GLY A 41 -5.16 -1.86 -4.96
CA GLY A 41 -4.66 -3.20 -5.25
C GLY A 41 -4.60 -4.13 -4.04
N PHE A 42 -4.97 -3.65 -2.84
CA PHE A 42 -5.12 -4.50 -1.68
C PHE A 42 -6.48 -5.23 -1.72
N PRO A 43 -6.55 -6.53 -1.38
CA PRO A 43 -7.82 -7.25 -1.38
C PRO A 43 -8.85 -6.64 -0.41
N PRO A 44 -10.16 -6.83 -0.67
CA PRO A 44 -11.21 -6.38 0.23
C PRO A 44 -11.02 -6.93 1.65
N LEU A 45 -11.16 -6.04 2.63
CA LEU A 45 -11.02 -6.37 4.04
C LEU A 45 -12.37 -6.51 4.72
N ARG A 46 -12.41 -7.33 5.77
CA ARG A 46 -13.58 -7.53 6.62
C ARG A 46 -13.28 -7.01 8.02
N GLY A 47 -14.24 -6.31 8.60
CA GLY A 47 -14.14 -5.68 9.90
C GLY A 47 -15.01 -4.43 9.97
N ASN A 48 -15.27 -3.95 11.18
CA ASN A 48 -16.02 -2.74 11.46
C ASN A 48 -15.15 -1.67 12.11
N ASN A 49 -13.91 -2.01 12.45
CA ASN A 49 -12.94 -1.09 13.03
C ASN A 49 -11.51 -1.45 12.63
N VAL A 50 -10.60 -0.49 12.81
CA VAL A 50 -9.16 -0.62 12.51
C VAL A 50 -8.54 -1.87 13.13
N LEU A 51 -8.90 -2.26 14.36
CA LEU A 51 -8.32 -3.44 15.01
C LEU A 51 -8.76 -4.74 14.32
N GLU A 52 -10.02 -4.86 13.95
CA GLU A 52 -10.55 -5.98 13.18
C GLU A 52 -9.89 -6.08 11.80
N TYR A 53 -9.74 -4.95 11.09
CA TYR A 53 -9.04 -4.92 9.81
C TYR A 53 -7.57 -5.33 9.95
N ARG A 54 -6.85 -4.84 10.97
CA ARG A 54 -5.46 -5.24 11.24
C ARG A 54 -5.34 -6.73 11.50
N ARG A 55 -6.27 -7.29 12.29
CA ARG A 55 -6.32 -8.73 12.57
C ARG A 55 -6.60 -9.53 11.29
N TYR A 56 -7.59 -9.11 10.50
CA TYR A 56 -7.96 -9.76 9.24
C TYR A 56 -6.79 -9.78 8.25
N VAL A 57 -6.06 -8.67 8.11
CA VAL A 57 -4.84 -8.63 7.27
C VAL A 57 -3.78 -9.60 7.78
N ARG A 58 -3.53 -9.64 9.09
CA ARG A 58 -2.55 -10.58 9.67
C ARG A 58 -2.95 -12.05 9.45
N GLU A 59 -4.23 -12.37 9.56
CA GLU A 59 -4.72 -13.75 9.43
C GLU A 59 -4.80 -14.22 7.97
N HIS A 60 -5.15 -13.33 7.02
CA HIS A 60 -5.45 -13.72 5.64
C HIS A 60 -4.45 -13.19 4.60
N TYR A 61 -3.83 -12.04 4.84
CA TYR A 61 -3.02 -11.31 3.87
C TYR A 61 -1.62 -10.93 4.38
N ASP A 62 -1.10 -11.65 5.38
CA ASP A 62 0.24 -11.37 5.92
C ASP A 62 1.34 -11.52 4.86
N HIS A 63 1.15 -12.36 3.85
CA HIS A 63 2.06 -12.46 2.71
C HIS A 63 2.17 -11.13 1.92
N LEU A 64 1.08 -10.38 1.77
CA LEU A 64 1.11 -9.05 1.14
C LEU A 64 1.78 -8.03 2.03
N ARG A 65 1.48 -8.05 3.34
CA ARG A 65 2.15 -7.20 4.33
C ARG A 65 3.67 -7.40 4.26
N ARG A 66 4.13 -8.65 4.33
CA ARG A 66 5.55 -9.00 4.22
C ARG A 66 6.15 -8.56 2.88
N ALA A 67 5.45 -8.80 1.76
CA ALA A 67 5.94 -8.41 0.44
C ALA A 67 6.08 -6.88 0.25
N LEU A 68 5.30 -6.08 0.99
CA LEU A 68 5.36 -4.62 0.96
C LEU A 68 6.38 -4.03 1.94
N MET A 69 6.56 -4.66 3.10
CA MET A 69 7.42 -4.16 4.19
C MET A 69 8.85 -4.70 4.12
N HIS A 70 9.03 -5.98 3.81
CA HIS A 70 10.35 -6.59 3.77
C HIS A 70 11.05 -6.39 2.43
N GLU A 71 12.36 -6.64 2.45
CA GLU A 71 13.14 -6.75 1.23
C GLU A 71 12.52 -7.79 0.28
N PRO A 72 12.57 -7.56 -1.05
CA PRO A 72 13.33 -6.52 -1.75
C PRO A 72 12.59 -5.20 -1.98
N ARG A 73 11.32 -5.07 -1.55
CA ARG A 73 10.48 -3.87 -1.84
C ARG A 73 10.44 -2.86 -0.71
N GLY A 74 10.72 -3.29 0.52
CA GLY A 74 10.95 -2.45 1.68
C GLY A 74 12.29 -2.78 2.34
N HIS A 75 12.36 -2.59 3.65
CA HIS A 75 13.52 -2.85 4.49
C HIS A 75 13.07 -3.03 5.94
N ALA A 76 14.00 -3.34 6.85
CA ALA A 76 13.69 -3.63 8.26
C ALA A 76 12.86 -2.53 8.95
N ASP A 77 13.11 -1.27 8.61
CA ASP A 77 12.45 -0.09 9.19
C ASP A 77 11.32 0.50 8.30
N MET A 78 10.85 -0.24 7.29
CA MET A 78 9.75 0.22 6.44
C MET A 78 8.43 0.22 7.22
N TYR A 79 7.70 1.32 7.18
CA TYR A 79 6.39 1.45 7.80
C TYR A 79 5.26 1.49 6.77
N GLY A 80 4.16 0.78 7.03
CA GLY A 80 3.02 0.69 6.11
C GLY A 80 1.76 1.32 6.67
N CYS A 81 0.98 1.99 5.82
CA CYS A 81 -0.35 2.47 6.13
C CYS A 81 -1.35 2.01 5.08
N LEU A 82 -2.39 1.28 5.52
CA LEU A 82 -3.53 0.96 4.69
C LEU A 82 -4.71 1.86 5.02
N LEU A 83 -5.24 2.52 4.00
CA LEU A 83 -6.42 3.39 4.10
C LEU A 83 -7.67 2.54 4.30
N LEU A 84 -8.46 2.88 5.32
CA LEU A 84 -9.69 2.18 5.69
C LEU A 84 -10.88 3.15 5.73
N PRO A 85 -12.12 2.64 5.60
CA PRO A 85 -13.30 3.45 5.79
C PRO A 85 -13.47 3.86 7.27
N PRO A 86 -14.17 4.98 7.54
CA PRO A 86 -14.43 5.45 8.90
C PRO A 86 -15.14 4.42 9.78
N ASN A 87 -14.73 4.38 11.05
CA ASN A 87 -15.37 3.55 12.07
C ASN A 87 -16.71 4.13 12.55
N ASP A 88 -16.98 5.43 12.35
CA ASP A 88 -18.15 6.09 12.91
C ASP A 88 -19.36 6.01 11.97
N ALA A 89 -20.49 5.54 12.53
CA ALA A 89 -21.73 5.31 11.81
C ALA A 89 -22.40 6.59 11.24
N ASP A 90 -21.96 7.78 11.67
CA ASP A 90 -22.49 9.08 11.22
C ASP A 90 -21.79 9.66 9.99
N GLN A 91 -20.68 9.07 9.53
CA GLN A 91 -20.09 9.40 8.21
C GLN A 91 -20.69 8.51 7.12
N LYS A 92 -22.03 8.44 7.05
CA LYS A 92 -22.74 7.90 5.89
C LYS A 92 -23.01 9.00 4.88
N GLY A 93 -22.14 9.12 3.87
CA GLY A 93 -22.45 9.94 2.70
C GLY A 93 -21.28 10.58 1.96
N GLY A 94 -20.08 9.99 2.01
CA GLY A 94 -18.96 10.49 1.23
C GLY A 94 -18.45 9.42 0.27
N ASP A 95 -18.62 9.64 -1.03
CA ASP A 95 -18.03 8.87 -2.13
C ASP A 95 -16.50 9.11 -2.21
N GLY A 96 -15.84 9.22 -1.07
CA GLY A 96 -14.53 9.80 -0.92
C GLY A 96 -13.74 9.06 0.14
N PHE A 97 -12.53 8.68 -0.25
CA PHE A 97 -11.40 8.20 0.55
C PHE A 97 -11.05 9.19 1.68
N THR A 98 -11.97 9.39 2.61
CA THR A 98 -11.80 10.25 3.76
C THR A 98 -11.06 9.41 4.78
N ALA A 99 -9.78 9.71 4.99
CA ALA A 99 -8.88 8.95 5.85
C ALA A 99 -9.49 8.78 7.24
N ALA A 100 -10.02 7.59 7.50
CA ALA A 100 -10.62 7.29 8.76
C ALA A 100 -10.20 5.88 9.15
N GLY A 101 -9.07 5.85 9.85
CA GLY A 101 -8.36 4.63 10.21
C GLY A 101 -7.19 4.34 9.28
N CYS A 102 -5.99 4.30 9.84
CA CYS A 102 -4.83 3.69 9.22
C CYS A 102 -4.53 2.40 9.99
N ALA A 103 -4.58 1.27 9.29
CA ALA A 103 -3.99 0.04 9.82
C ALA A 103 -2.48 0.11 9.59
N SER A 104 -1.74 0.49 10.62
CA SER A 104 -0.29 0.48 10.58
C SER A 104 0.27 -0.94 10.69
N PHE A 105 1.25 -1.25 9.84
CA PHE A 105 1.96 -2.53 9.79
C PHE A 105 3.43 -2.40 10.15
#